data_AF-A0A1A6HDB9-F1
#
_entry.id   AF-A0A1A6HDB9-F1
#
_cell.length_a   1.000
_cell.length_b   1.000
_cell.length_c   1.000
_cell.angle_alpha   90.00
_cell.angle_beta   90.00
_cell.angle_gamma   90.00
#
_symmetry.space_group_name_H-M   'P 1'
#
loop_
_entity.id
_entity.type
_entity.pdbx_description
1 polymer ?
#
loop_
_entity_poly.entity_id
_entity_poly.type
_entity_poly.pdbx_seq_one_letter_code
_entity_poly.pdbx_strand_id
1 'polypeptide(L)'
;MLAELPGISAYVDGRGCNLSTEASEDDDEERVERQEVCQVKALTFLSRPPEIREMRKGLVIWKYRMVKEALHERANLLEIAPHLSAPLPIMLPIYKWWQLPYYWVGIKLYDLVAGSNCLKSSYVLSKSRALEHFPMLQKDKLVGAIVYYDGQHNDARMNLAIALTAARYGAATANYMEVVSLLKKTDPETGKERVSGARCKDVLTGQEFDVRAKCVINATGPFTDSVRKMDDTNAPVICQASAGVHIVMPGYY
;
A
#
# COMPACT_ATOMS: atom_id res chain seq x y z
N MET A 1 -6.90 -6.48 36.41
CA MET A 1 -8.37 -6.46 36.43
C MET A 1 -8.82 -6.45 34.99
N LEU A 2 -9.00 -7.65 34.40
CA LEU A 2 -9.37 -7.82 33.00
C LEU A 2 -10.88 -7.62 32.90
N ALA A 3 -11.31 -6.47 32.38
CA ALA A 3 -12.71 -6.26 32.05
C ALA A 3 -13.02 -7.03 30.76
N GLU A 4 -13.96 -7.97 30.85
CA GLU A 4 -14.63 -8.53 29.68
C GLU A 4 -15.38 -7.38 28.98
N LEU A 5 -14.79 -6.84 27.91
CA LEU A 5 -15.47 -5.87 27.05
C LEU A 5 -16.12 -6.63 25.87
N PRO A 6 -17.45 -6.56 25.70
CA PRO A 6 -18.15 -7.29 24.65
C PRO A 6 -17.93 -6.61 23.30
N GLY A 7 -17.19 -7.25 22.38
CA GLY A 7 -17.06 -6.72 21.00
C GLY A 7 -15.73 -6.95 20.28
N ILE A 8 -14.71 -7.49 20.94
CA ILE A 8 -13.33 -7.44 20.45
C ILE A 8 -13.13 -8.21 19.13
N SER A 9 -12.78 -7.49 18.05
CA SER A 9 -12.03 -8.02 16.90
C SER A 9 -10.54 -7.84 17.18
N ALA A 10 -9.68 -8.81 16.89
CA ALA A 10 -8.23 -8.69 17.08
C ALA A 10 -7.52 -8.60 15.72
N TYR A 11 -6.76 -7.54 15.51
CA TYR A 11 -5.93 -7.33 14.33
C TYR A 11 -4.48 -7.78 14.58
N VAL A 12 -3.84 -8.42 13.59
CA VAL A 12 -2.43 -8.84 13.68
C VAL A 12 -1.66 -8.30 12.48
N ASP A 13 -0.75 -7.35 12.73
CA ASP A 13 0.14 -6.74 11.72
C ASP A 13 1.58 -7.27 11.83
N GLY A 14 2.21 -7.49 10.68
CA GLY A 14 3.49 -8.15 10.50
C GLY A 14 4.62 -7.14 10.37
N ARG A 15 5.38 -6.97 11.46
CA ARG A 15 6.53 -6.05 11.69
C ARG A 15 6.22 -4.68 12.32
N GLY A 16 5.05 -4.57 12.92
CA GLY A 16 4.73 -3.56 13.91
C GLY A 16 3.46 -4.00 14.60
N CYS A 17 3.58 -4.97 15.52
CA CYS A 17 2.44 -5.53 16.24
C CYS A 17 1.56 -4.37 16.71
N ASN A 18 0.33 -4.32 16.24
CA ASN A 18 -0.72 -3.55 16.86
C ASN A 18 -1.85 -4.55 16.96
N LEU A 19 -2.00 -5.17 18.13
CA LEU A 19 -3.28 -5.76 18.48
C LEU A 19 -4.22 -4.57 18.63
N SER A 20 -5.05 -4.26 17.63
CA SER A 20 -6.15 -3.31 17.77
C SER A 20 -7.43 -4.07 18.13
N THR A 21 -8.12 -3.61 19.18
CA THR A 21 -9.47 -4.08 19.51
C THR A 21 -10.49 -3.04 19.08
N GLU A 22 -11.22 -3.27 17.99
CA GLU A 22 -12.22 -2.29 17.52
C GLU A 22 -13.37 -2.12 18.52
N ALA A 23 -13.75 -0.86 18.76
CA ALA A 23 -15.05 -0.48 19.27
C ALA A 23 -15.99 -0.36 18.07
N SER A 24 -17.16 -1.00 18.17
CA SER A 24 -18.18 -1.04 17.13
C SER A 24 -18.65 0.35 16.70
N GLU A 25 -18.43 0.72 15.44
CA GLU A 25 -19.42 1.32 14.52
C GLU A 25 -18.78 1.54 13.13
N ASP A 26 -19.51 1.08 12.11
CA ASP A 26 -19.33 1.23 10.66
C ASP A 26 -18.08 0.64 9.97
N ASP A 27 -18.37 -0.43 9.20
CA ASP A 27 -17.48 -1.13 8.28
C ASP A 27 -17.00 -0.20 7.15
N ASP A 28 -15.79 0.35 7.25
CA ASP A 28 -15.00 0.77 6.10
C ASP A 28 -13.63 0.07 6.13
N GLU A 29 -13.50 -0.92 5.27
CA GLU A 29 -12.36 -1.83 5.11
C GLU A 29 -11.12 -1.04 4.61
N GLU A 30 -10.26 -0.58 5.54
CA GLU A 30 -9.10 0.27 5.22
C GLU A 30 -7.99 -0.54 4.53
N ARG A 31 -7.73 -0.22 3.25
CA ARG A 31 -6.84 -0.96 2.35
C ARG A 31 -5.66 -0.09 1.88
N VAL A 32 -4.78 0.28 2.80
CA VAL A 32 -3.62 1.15 2.52
C VAL A 32 -2.33 0.33 2.41
N GLU A 33 -2.02 -0.20 1.22
CA GLU A 33 -0.66 -0.70 0.94
C GLU A 33 -0.25 -0.74 -0.55
N ARG A 34 -1.01 -0.12 -1.47
CA ARG A 34 -0.82 -0.33 -2.92
C ARG A 34 -0.40 0.89 -3.76
N GLN A 35 0.08 1.98 -3.15
CA GLN A 35 0.25 3.21 -3.91
C GLN A 35 1.59 3.37 -4.64
N GLU A 36 2.71 2.84 -4.17
CA GLU A 36 4.01 3.13 -4.81
C GLU A 36 4.20 2.49 -6.19
N VAL A 37 3.41 1.46 -6.56
CA VAL A 37 3.66 0.64 -7.76
C VAL A 37 2.62 0.85 -8.87
N CYS A 38 1.57 1.64 -8.64
CA CYS A 38 0.43 1.71 -9.55
C CYS A 38 0.74 2.50 -10.84
N GLN A 39 1.54 3.57 -10.77
CA GLN A 39 1.73 4.50 -11.90
C GLN A 39 2.69 4.01 -12.98
N VAL A 40 3.86 3.48 -12.61
CA VAL A 40 4.82 2.95 -13.59
C VAL A 40 4.22 1.76 -14.35
N LYS A 41 3.43 0.91 -13.67
CA LYS A 41 2.67 -0.18 -14.29
C LYS A 41 1.54 0.33 -15.19
N ALA A 42 0.84 1.40 -14.80
CA ALA A 42 -0.19 2.04 -15.62
C ALA A 42 0.39 2.70 -16.88
N LEU A 43 1.49 3.45 -16.77
CA LEU A 43 2.18 4.05 -17.91
C LEU A 43 2.72 2.98 -18.86
N THR A 44 3.31 1.91 -18.33
CA THR A 44 3.77 0.76 -19.11
C THR A 44 2.62 0.05 -19.82
N PHE A 45 1.41 0.06 -19.26
CA PHE A 45 0.22 -0.51 -19.88
C PHE A 45 -0.35 0.39 -20.99
N LEU A 46 -0.48 1.69 -20.74
CA LEU A 46 -0.95 2.67 -21.73
C LEU A 46 0.07 2.88 -22.88
N SER A 47 1.34 2.56 -22.61
CA SER A 47 2.45 2.57 -23.55
C SER A 47 2.79 1.17 -24.10
N ARG A 48 1.80 0.27 -24.15
CA ARG A 48 1.65 -0.90 -25.04
C ARG A 48 1.68 -0.64 -26.55
N PRO A 49 2.70 -1.01 -27.36
CA PRO A 49 2.45 -1.24 -28.79
C PRO A 49 1.27 -2.21 -29.00
N PRO A 50 0.45 -2.00 -30.05
CA PRO A 50 -0.82 -2.70 -30.28
C PRO A 50 -0.70 -4.21 -30.61
N GLU A 51 0.50 -4.77 -30.64
CA GLU A 51 0.78 -6.15 -31.08
C GLU A 51 0.55 -7.21 -29.98
N ILE A 52 0.14 -6.83 -28.77
CA ILE A 52 -0.26 -7.75 -27.69
C ILE A 52 -1.77 -7.64 -27.40
N ARG A 53 -2.58 -7.45 -28.45
CA ARG A 53 -4.04 -7.25 -28.36
C ARG A 53 -4.86 -8.54 -28.37
N GLU A 54 -4.32 -9.64 -27.84
CA GLU A 54 -5.07 -10.88 -27.63
C GLU A 54 -5.00 -11.36 -26.16
N MET A 55 -5.17 -10.44 -25.21
CA MET A 55 -5.43 -10.81 -23.81
C MET A 55 -6.66 -10.08 -23.28
N ARG A 56 -7.82 -10.75 -23.46
CA ARG A 56 -9.12 -10.62 -22.78
C ARG A 56 -9.53 -9.21 -22.36
N LYS A 57 -10.55 -8.66 -23.02
CA LYS A 57 -11.28 -7.41 -22.68
C LYS A 57 -11.58 -7.24 -21.17
N GLY A 58 -11.82 -8.32 -20.43
CA GLY A 58 -11.99 -8.29 -18.97
C GLY A 58 -10.77 -7.76 -18.21
N LEU A 59 -9.55 -8.12 -18.63
CA LEU A 59 -8.31 -7.68 -17.98
C LEU A 59 -8.11 -6.17 -18.10
N VAL A 60 -8.59 -5.55 -19.17
CA VAL A 60 -8.48 -4.10 -19.41
C VAL A 60 -9.40 -3.32 -18.45
N ILE A 61 -10.62 -3.81 -18.23
CA ILE A 61 -11.60 -3.18 -17.32
C ILE A 61 -11.11 -3.27 -15.86
N TRP A 62 -10.62 -4.44 -15.45
CA TRP A 62 -10.07 -4.63 -14.11
C TRP A 62 -8.86 -3.72 -13.85
N LYS A 63 -7.95 -3.62 -14.82
CA LYS A 63 -6.78 -2.71 -14.72
C LYS A 63 -7.22 -1.25 -14.65
N TYR A 64 -8.19 -0.85 -15.45
CA TYR A 64 -8.72 0.52 -15.42
C TYR A 64 -9.36 0.85 -14.05
N ARG A 65 -10.16 -0.07 -13.50
CA ARG A 65 -10.77 0.12 -12.18
C ARG A 65 -9.72 0.27 -11.08
N MET A 66 -8.69 -0.58 -11.10
CA MET A 66 -7.57 -0.50 -10.17
C MET A 66 -6.81 0.83 -10.27
N VAL A 67 -6.61 1.36 -11.48
CA VAL A 67 -5.98 2.68 -11.67
C VAL A 67 -6.87 3.78 -11.09
N LYS A 68 -8.18 3.76 -11.37
CA LYS A 68 -9.12 4.75 -10.80
C LYS A 68 -9.15 4.72 -9.27
N GLU A 69 -9.23 3.53 -8.70
CA GLU A 69 -9.23 3.30 -7.25
C GLU A 69 -7.94 3.84 -6.64
N ALA A 70 -6.77 3.51 -7.20
CA ALA A 70 -5.50 4.04 -6.72
C ALA A 70 -5.39 5.57 -6.82
N LEU A 71 -5.96 6.19 -7.86
CA LEU A 71 -5.99 7.65 -7.98
C LEU A 71 -6.93 8.33 -6.99
N HIS A 72 -8.06 7.69 -6.69
CA HIS A 72 -8.98 8.13 -5.67
C HIS A 72 -8.35 8.04 -4.27
N GLU A 73 -7.76 6.90 -3.93
CA GLU A 73 -7.06 6.72 -2.66
C GLU A 73 -5.90 7.71 -2.51
N ARG A 74 -5.21 8.06 -3.59
CA ARG A 74 -4.11 9.03 -3.53
C ARG A 74 -4.64 10.42 -3.19
N ALA A 75 -5.75 10.81 -3.79
CA ALA A 75 -6.41 12.08 -3.46
C ALA A 75 -6.87 12.08 -2.00
N ASN A 76 -7.47 10.98 -1.54
CA ASN A 76 -7.88 10.80 -0.14
C ASN A 76 -6.71 10.95 0.83
N LEU A 77 -5.59 10.26 0.60
CA LEU A 77 -4.39 10.35 1.46
C LEU A 77 -3.78 11.75 1.52
N LEU A 78 -3.88 12.52 0.43
CA LEU A 78 -3.45 13.92 0.40
C LEU A 78 -4.40 14.85 1.16
N GLU A 79 -5.68 14.48 1.27
CA GLU A 79 -6.69 15.23 2.00
C GLU A 79 -6.69 14.93 3.50
N ILE A 80 -6.65 13.65 3.90
CA ILE A 80 -6.74 13.24 5.32
C ILE A 80 -5.43 13.45 6.08
N ALA A 81 -4.28 13.38 5.39
CA ALA A 81 -2.96 13.44 6.01
C ALA A 81 -1.97 14.36 5.28
N PRO A 82 -2.31 15.64 5.00
CA PRO A 82 -1.46 16.57 4.22
C PRO A 82 -0.12 16.91 4.91
N HIS A 83 0.02 16.59 6.19
CA HIS A 83 1.25 16.74 6.96
C HIS A 83 2.22 15.55 6.77
N LEU A 84 1.76 14.45 6.17
CA LEU A 84 2.53 13.23 5.89
C LEU A 84 2.62 12.92 4.39
N SER A 85 1.74 13.47 3.57
CA SER A 85 1.66 13.26 2.13
C SER A 85 1.80 14.58 1.36
N ALA A 86 2.41 14.52 0.18
CA ALA A 86 2.63 15.69 -0.66
C ALA A 86 2.64 15.32 -2.15
N PRO A 87 2.29 16.26 -3.05
CA PRO A 87 2.49 16.07 -4.47
C PRO A 87 3.99 16.11 -4.82
N LEU A 88 4.47 15.12 -5.59
CA LEU A 88 5.84 15.00 -6.06
C LEU A 88 5.90 15.17 -7.59
N PRO A 89 6.59 16.20 -8.12
CA PRO A 89 6.89 16.29 -9.54
C PRO A 89 7.95 15.26 -9.93
N ILE A 90 7.64 14.44 -10.94
CA ILE A 90 8.56 13.45 -11.49
C ILE A 90 8.94 13.87 -12.92
N MET A 91 10.25 14.01 -13.16
CA MET A 91 10.78 14.35 -14.48
C MET A 91 11.24 13.10 -15.23
N LEU A 92 10.66 12.86 -16.40
CA LEU A 92 11.00 11.76 -17.30
C LEU A 92 11.88 12.26 -18.46
N PRO A 93 13.20 12.00 -18.47
CA PRO A 93 14.09 12.44 -19.55
C PRO A 93 13.89 11.61 -20.83
N ILE A 94 13.86 12.30 -21.99
CA ILE A 94 13.60 11.69 -23.30
C ILE A 94 14.83 11.81 -24.20
N TYR A 95 15.30 10.68 -24.73
CA TYR A 95 16.53 10.58 -25.54
C TYR A 95 16.30 10.26 -27.02
N LYS A 96 15.07 9.93 -27.42
CA LYS A 96 14.69 9.73 -28.82
C LYS A 96 13.55 10.65 -29.19
N TRP A 97 13.64 11.33 -30.33
CA TRP A 97 12.65 12.33 -30.74
C TRP A 97 11.22 11.76 -30.85
N TRP A 98 11.07 10.50 -31.32
CA TRP A 98 9.77 9.83 -31.44
C TRP A 98 9.16 9.40 -30.10
N GLN A 99 9.99 9.25 -29.05
CA GLN A 99 9.49 8.91 -27.71
C GLN A 99 8.74 10.07 -27.08
N LEU A 100 9.07 11.31 -27.45
CA LEU A 100 8.42 12.50 -26.91
C LEU A 100 6.92 12.53 -27.20
N PRO A 101 6.43 12.47 -28.46
CA PRO A 101 4.99 12.44 -28.72
C PRO A 101 4.33 11.19 -28.13
N TYR A 102 5.05 10.06 -28.09
CA TYR A 102 4.54 8.81 -27.53
C TYR A 102 4.23 8.90 -26.04
N TYR A 103 5.22 9.28 -25.23
CA TYR A 103 5.04 9.44 -23.79
C TYR A 103 4.11 10.61 -23.45
N TRP A 104 4.13 11.67 -24.25
CA TRP A 104 3.22 12.80 -24.08
C TRP A 104 1.75 12.37 -24.18
N VAL A 105 1.39 11.59 -25.20
CA VAL A 105 0.04 11.05 -25.37
C VAL A 105 -0.33 10.13 -24.20
N GLY A 106 0.58 9.25 -23.77
CA GLY A 106 0.35 8.35 -22.64
C GLY A 106 0.09 9.11 -21.33
N ILE A 107 0.90 10.13 -21.04
CA ILE A 107 0.76 10.95 -19.82
C ILE A 107 -0.50 11.83 -19.90
N LYS A 108 -0.86 12.37 -21.06
CA LYS A 108 -2.11 13.14 -21.21
C LYS A 108 -3.36 12.27 -21.09
N LEU A 109 -3.30 11.04 -21.59
CA LEU A 109 -4.37 10.07 -21.34
C LEU A 109 -4.48 9.74 -19.85
N TYR A 110 -3.36 9.65 -19.14
CA TYR A 110 -3.35 9.48 -17.69
C TYR A 110 -3.96 10.70 -16.97
N ASP A 111 -3.59 11.94 -17.34
CA ASP A 111 -4.20 13.17 -16.79
C ASP A 111 -5.73 13.17 -17.00
N LEU A 112 -6.19 12.72 -18.17
CA LEU A 112 -7.61 12.61 -18.50
C LEU A 112 -8.32 11.56 -17.63
N VAL A 113 -7.69 10.40 -17.39
CA VAL A 113 -8.24 9.35 -16.52
C VAL A 113 -8.26 9.79 -15.05
N ALA A 114 -7.27 10.58 -14.62
CA ALA A 114 -7.23 11.14 -13.28
C ALA A 114 -8.34 12.17 -13.04
N GLY A 115 -8.75 12.92 -14.07
CA GLY A 115 -9.88 13.85 -13.98
C GLY A 115 -9.71 14.84 -12.82
N SER A 116 -10.69 14.89 -11.91
CA SER A 116 -10.66 15.75 -10.72
C SER A 116 -9.58 15.38 -9.70
N ASN A 117 -9.05 14.15 -9.75
CA ASN A 117 -7.98 13.67 -8.86
C ASN A 117 -6.58 13.93 -9.44
N CYS A 118 -6.49 14.73 -10.50
CA CYS A 118 -5.23 15.18 -11.08
C CYS A 118 -4.64 16.29 -10.18
N LEU A 119 -3.43 16.06 -9.68
CA LEU A 119 -2.76 17.02 -8.80
C LEU A 119 -2.41 18.32 -9.53
N LYS A 120 -1.70 18.17 -10.66
CA LYS A 120 -1.33 19.25 -11.57
C LYS A 120 -1.16 18.67 -12.97
N SER A 121 -1.50 19.45 -13.99
CA SER A 121 -1.38 19.00 -15.38
C SER A 121 0.08 18.77 -15.76
N SER A 122 0.33 17.70 -16.51
CA SER A 122 1.66 17.40 -17.06
C SER A 122 2.11 18.44 -18.10
N TYR A 123 3.43 18.66 -18.19
CA TYR A 123 4.01 19.60 -19.14
C TYR A 123 5.35 19.11 -19.70
N VAL A 124 5.74 19.64 -20.86
CA VAL A 124 7.02 19.32 -21.51
C VAL A 124 8.06 20.38 -21.13
N LEU A 125 9.28 19.93 -20.85
CA LEU A 125 10.46 20.77 -20.69
C LEU A 125 11.41 20.61 -21.89
N SER A 126 11.95 21.73 -22.34
CA SER A 126 13.05 21.73 -23.31
C SER A 126 14.30 21.09 -22.70
N LYS A 127 15.22 20.64 -23.57
CA LYS A 127 16.56 20.17 -23.16
C LYS A 127 17.26 21.14 -22.20
N SER A 128 17.23 22.45 -22.52
CA SER A 128 17.88 23.47 -21.71
C SER A 128 17.33 23.54 -20.28
N ARG A 129 15.99 23.57 -20.13
CA ARG A 129 15.34 23.60 -18.81
C ARG A 129 15.51 22.30 -18.03
N ALA A 130 15.49 21.16 -18.72
CA ALA A 130 15.75 19.87 -18.06
C ALA A 130 17.17 19.82 -17.45
N LEU A 131 18.17 20.33 -18.19
CA LEU A 131 19.55 20.42 -17.72
C LEU A 131 19.77 21.50 -16.65
N GLU A 132 18.93 22.53 -16.59
CA GLU A 132 18.95 23.53 -15.52
C GLU A 132 18.51 22.91 -14.19
N HIS A 133 17.44 22.09 -14.21
CA HIS A 133 16.98 21.38 -13.01
C HIS A 133 17.89 20.22 -12.61
N PHE A 134 18.39 19.45 -13.59
CA PHE A 134 19.25 18.29 -13.34
C PHE A 134 20.51 18.33 -14.23
N PRO A 135 21.56 19.06 -13.81
CA PRO A 135 22.78 19.25 -14.60
C PRO A 135 23.56 17.97 -14.92
N MET A 136 23.36 16.92 -14.12
CA MET A 136 24.03 15.62 -14.24
C MET A 136 23.35 14.66 -15.23
N LEU A 137 22.21 15.05 -15.83
CA LEU A 137 21.59 14.25 -16.89
C LEU A 137 22.54 14.10 -18.09
N GLN A 138 22.49 12.94 -18.74
CA GLN A 138 23.26 12.68 -19.95
C GLN A 138 22.87 13.68 -21.04
N LYS A 139 23.81 14.54 -21.44
CA LYS A 139 23.55 15.62 -22.41
C LYS A 139 23.45 15.12 -23.84
N ASP A 140 24.14 14.04 -24.16
CA ASP A 140 24.11 13.44 -25.49
C ASP A 140 22.73 12.85 -25.77
N LYS A 141 22.21 13.11 -26.98
CA LYS A 141 20.89 12.67 -27.46
C LYS A 141 19.67 13.10 -26.65
N LEU A 142 19.84 13.83 -25.54
CA LEU A 142 18.73 14.38 -24.77
C LEU A 142 17.92 15.36 -25.65
N VAL A 143 16.64 15.05 -25.84
CA VAL A 143 15.68 15.83 -26.62
C VAL A 143 14.94 16.83 -25.72
N GLY A 144 14.58 16.38 -24.52
CA GLY A 144 13.83 17.15 -23.53
C GLY A 144 13.39 16.25 -22.38
N ALA A 145 12.41 16.70 -21.61
CA ALA A 145 11.80 15.91 -20.55
C ALA A 145 10.30 16.16 -20.46
N ILE A 146 9.56 15.20 -19.91
CA ILE A 146 8.15 15.38 -19.54
C ILE A 146 8.05 15.38 -18.02
N VAL A 147 7.35 16.34 -17.45
CA VAL A 147 7.08 16.38 -16.02
C VAL A 147 5.62 16.01 -15.79
N TYR A 148 5.40 15.04 -14.92
CA TYR A 148 4.07 14.66 -14.41
C TYR A 148 4.10 14.64 -12.88
N TYR A 149 2.93 14.59 -12.25
CA TYR A 149 2.81 14.66 -10.80
C TYR A 149 2.27 13.35 -10.22
N ASP A 150 2.96 12.87 -9.18
CA ASP A 150 2.49 11.79 -8.33
C ASP A 150 2.34 12.24 -6.87
N GLY A 151 1.92 11.33 -6.00
CA GLY A 151 1.92 11.51 -4.55
C GLY A 151 3.14 10.82 -3.94
N GLN A 152 3.74 11.46 -2.93
CA GLN A 152 4.67 10.83 -2.01
C GLN A 152 4.10 10.92 -0.60
N HIS A 153 4.43 9.98 0.27
CA HIS A 153 4.09 10.08 1.69
C HIS A 153 5.18 9.44 2.56
N ASN A 154 5.20 9.80 3.83
CA ASN A 154 6.03 9.11 4.82
C ASN A 154 5.29 7.86 5.32
N ASP A 155 5.75 6.69 4.87
CA ASP A 155 5.18 5.38 5.17
C ASP A 155 5.15 5.08 6.69
N ALA A 156 6.30 5.19 7.36
CA ALA A 156 6.42 4.86 8.78
C ALA A 156 5.53 5.76 9.66
N ARG A 157 5.48 7.07 9.35
CA ARG A 157 4.63 8.01 10.08
C ARG A 157 3.15 7.84 9.77
N MET A 158 2.80 7.42 8.54
CA MET A 158 1.42 7.12 8.19
C MET A 158 0.90 5.94 9.03
N ASN A 159 1.66 4.86 9.12
CA ASN A 159 1.28 3.69 9.93
C ASN A 159 1.11 4.06 11.41
N LEU A 160 2.01 4.89 11.94
CA LEU A 160 1.87 5.39 13.31
C LEU A 160 0.62 6.26 13.47
N ALA A 161 0.31 7.14 12.51
CA ALA A 161 -0.87 7.99 12.56
C ALA A 161 -2.16 7.17 12.56
N ILE A 162 -2.24 6.11 11.76
CA ILE A 162 -3.36 5.17 11.74
C ILE A 162 -3.51 4.49 13.11
N ALA A 163 -2.42 3.94 13.66
CA ALA A 163 -2.44 3.27 14.97
C ALA A 163 -2.87 4.21 16.11
N LEU A 164 -2.35 5.45 16.13
CA LEU A 164 -2.72 6.46 17.12
C LEU A 164 -4.17 6.91 16.95
N THR A 165 -4.67 6.96 15.72
CA THR A 165 -6.07 7.30 15.42
C THR A 165 -7.00 6.20 15.95
N ALA A 166 -6.69 4.93 15.70
CA ALA A 166 -7.43 3.80 16.27
C ALA A 166 -7.42 3.84 17.81
N ALA A 167 -6.27 4.11 18.43
CA ALA A 167 -6.15 4.27 19.88
C ALA A 167 -7.02 5.42 20.41
N ARG A 168 -7.07 6.54 19.69
CA ARG A 168 -7.94 7.68 20.01
C ARG A 168 -9.41 7.34 19.96
N TYR A 169 -9.83 6.44 19.07
CA TYR A 169 -11.20 5.91 18.99
C TYR A 169 -11.47 4.75 19.97
N GLY A 170 -10.55 4.46 20.89
CA GLY A 170 -10.77 3.50 21.97
C GLY A 170 -10.24 2.09 21.69
N ALA A 171 -9.53 1.88 20.57
CA ALA A 171 -8.85 0.61 20.36
C ALA A 171 -7.67 0.46 21.34
N ALA A 172 -7.59 -0.69 22.04
CA ALA A 172 -6.33 -1.06 22.68
C ALA A 172 -5.33 -1.30 21.56
N THR A 173 -4.14 -0.70 21.60
CA THR A 173 -3.04 -0.92 20.63
C THR A 173 -1.80 -1.34 21.39
N ALA A 174 -1.11 -2.39 20.92
CA ALA A 174 0.04 -2.95 21.62
C ALA A 174 1.14 -3.38 20.64
N ASN A 175 2.31 -2.76 20.79
CA ASN A 175 3.54 -3.11 20.09
C ASN A 175 4.40 -4.12 20.86
N TYR A 176 5.36 -4.72 20.16
CA TYR A 176 6.19 -5.80 20.68
C TYR A 176 5.38 -7.01 21.20
N MET A 177 4.21 -7.25 20.60
CA MET A 177 3.28 -8.31 21.00
C MET A 177 3.16 -9.37 19.89
N GLU A 178 3.90 -10.46 20.01
CA GLU A 178 3.93 -11.52 19.00
C GLU A 178 2.76 -12.49 19.18
N VAL A 179 2.10 -12.88 18.07
CA VAL A 179 1.11 -13.97 18.09
C VAL A 179 1.82 -15.30 17.96
N VAL A 180 1.69 -16.14 18.99
CA VAL A 180 2.36 -17.45 19.08
C VAL A 180 1.46 -18.56 18.52
N SER A 181 0.16 -18.53 18.85
CA SER A 181 -0.81 -19.51 18.37
C SER A 181 -2.22 -18.94 18.37
N LEU A 182 -3.09 -19.49 17.52
CA LEU A 182 -4.51 -19.14 17.52
C LEU A 182 -5.29 -19.95 18.54
N LEU A 183 -6.21 -19.31 19.26
CA LEU A 183 -7.11 -19.97 20.19
C LEU A 183 -8.34 -20.44 19.43
N LYS A 184 -8.68 -21.73 19.51
CA LYS A 184 -9.85 -22.30 18.84
C LYS A 184 -10.89 -22.78 19.84
N LYS A 185 -12.16 -22.64 19.46
CA LYS A 185 -13.30 -23.25 20.15
C LYS A 185 -14.04 -24.15 19.18
N THR A 186 -14.38 -25.34 19.65
CA THR A 186 -15.27 -26.25 18.92
C THR A 186 -16.70 -25.79 19.13
N ASP A 187 -17.40 -25.57 18.03
CA ASP A 187 -18.84 -25.34 18.03
C ASP A 187 -19.56 -26.65 18.46
N PRO A 188 -20.33 -26.64 19.56
CA PRO A 188 -21.03 -27.83 20.05
C PRO A 188 -22.06 -28.39 19.07
N GLU A 189 -22.66 -27.55 18.21
CA GLU A 189 -23.72 -27.96 17.29
C GLU A 189 -23.17 -28.51 15.99
N THR A 190 -22.10 -27.89 15.47
CA THR A 190 -21.53 -28.24 14.16
C THR A 190 -20.28 -29.10 14.24
N GLY A 191 -19.66 -29.21 15.42
CA GLY A 191 -18.38 -29.89 15.64
C GLY A 191 -17.19 -29.19 14.98
N LYS A 192 -17.38 -28.01 14.39
CA LYS A 192 -16.33 -27.27 13.67
C LYS A 192 -15.50 -26.45 14.64
N GLU A 193 -14.20 -26.39 14.41
CA GLU A 193 -13.33 -25.47 15.12
C GLU A 193 -13.45 -24.06 14.53
N ARG A 194 -13.54 -23.06 15.41
CA ARG A 194 -13.55 -21.65 15.05
C ARG A 194 -12.50 -20.90 15.87
N VAL A 195 -11.77 -20.00 15.23
CA VAL A 195 -10.85 -19.09 15.91
C VAL A 195 -11.63 -18.16 16.85
N SER A 196 -11.13 -18.01 18.08
CA SER A 196 -11.76 -17.31 19.19
C SER A 196 -10.80 -16.37 19.93
N GLY A 197 -9.63 -16.14 19.36
CA GLY A 197 -8.57 -15.32 19.94
C GLY A 197 -7.18 -15.79 19.53
N ALA A 198 -6.17 -15.28 20.23
CA ALA A 198 -4.78 -15.64 20.04
C ALA A 198 -4.03 -15.68 21.37
N ARG A 199 -3.11 -16.63 21.51
CA ARG A 199 -2.06 -16.58 22.51
C ARG A 199 -0.98 -15.64 22.02
N CYS A 200 -0.68 -14.65 22.83
CA CYS A 200 0.25 -13.60 22.48
C CYS A 200 1.41 -13.59 23.49
N LYS A 201 2.61 -13.27 23.01
CA LYS A 201 3.83 -13.09 23.80
C LYS A 201 4.29 -11.64 23.77
N ASP A 202 4.46 -11.05 24.95
CA ASP A 202 5.19 -9.80 25.09
C ASP A 202 6.68 -10.09 24.90
N VAL A 203 7.27 -9.56 23.83
CA VAL A 203 8.66 -9.83 23.46
C VAL A 203 9.64 -9.08 24.39
N LEU A 204 9.21 -8.03 25.08
CA LEU A 204 10.05 -7.27 26.01
C LEU A 204 10.20 -8.02 27.34
N THR A 205 9.12 -8.61 27.85
CA THR A 205 9.12 -9.30 29.15
C THR A 205 9.21 -10.82 29.03
N GLY A 206 8.89 -11.37 27.86
CA GLY A 206 8.80 -12.81 27.60
C GLY A 206 7.51 -13.47 28.12
N GLN A 207 6.58 -12.70 28.70
CA GLN A 207 5.33 -13.25 29.24
C GLN A 207 4.34 -13.59 28.13
N GLU A 208 3.63 -14.70 28.30
CA GLU A 208 2.57 -15.15 27.40
C GLU A 208 1.21 -15.08 28.07
N PHE A 209 0.21 -14.61 27.32
CA PHE A 209 -1.18 -14.57 27.78
C PHE A 209 -2.16 -14.70 26.62
N ASP A 210 -3.40 -15.07 26.95
CA ASP A 210 -4.45 -15.32 25.99
C ASP A 210 -5.30 -14.05 25.79
N VAL A 211 -5.46 -13.63 24.53
CA VAL A 211 -6.38 -12.56 24.13
C VAL A 211 -7.56 -13.19 23.41
N ARG A 212 -8.77 -12.98 23.95
CA ARG A 212 -10.01 -13.50 23.37
C ARG A 212 -10.66 -12.47 22.45
N ALA A 213 -11.14 -12.93 21.31
CA ALA A 213 -11.77 -12.09 20.29
C ALA A 213 -12.90 -12.85 19.57
N LYS A 214 -13.90 -12.12 19.07
CA LYS A 214 -14.99 -12.64 18.24
C LYS A 214 -14.53 -12.91 16.80
N CYS A 215 -13.60 -12.08 16.33
CA CYS A 215 -12.99 -12.15 15.01
C CYS A 215 -11.49 -11.93 15.14
N VAL A 216 -10.69 -12.60 14.31
CA VAL A 216 -9.26 -12.38 14.19
C VAL A 216 -8.94 -12.07 12.73
N ILE A 217 -8.33 -10.92 12.48
CA ILE A 217 -7.95 -10.46 11.15
C ILE A 217 -6.44 -10.63 11.00
N ASN A 218 -6.03 -11.42 10.00
CA ASN A 218 -4.62 -11.59 9.65
C ASN A 218 -4.20 -10.57 8.60
N ALA A 219 -3.48 -9.54 9.03
CA ALA A 219 -2.92 -8.50 8.18
C ALA A 219 -1.38 -8.48 8.24
N THR A 220 -0.75 -9.66 8.39
CA THR A 220 0.69 -9.75 8.64
C THR A 220 1.60 -9.59 7.41
N GLY A 221 1.09 -8.99 6.34
CA GLY A 221 1.83 -8.76 5.09
C GLY A 221 2.57 -10.02 4.58
N PRO A 222 3.90 -10.00 4.43
CA PRO A 222 4.68 -11.14 3.94
C PRO A 222 4.68 -12.35 4.89
N PHE A 223 4.27 -12.18 6.15
CA PHE A 223 4.17 -13.26 7.14
C PHE A 223 2.77 -13.89 7.18
N THR A 224 1.86 -13.52 6.27
CA THR A 224 0.47 -14.01 6.26
C THR A 224 0.39 -15.54 6.29
N ASP A 225 1.25 -16.23 5.53
CA ASP A 225 1.24 -17.69 5.48
C ASP A 225 1.73 -18.35 6.78
N SER A 226 2.59 -17.69 7.55
CA SER A 226 3.00 -18.18 8.87
C SER A 226 1.81 -18.23 9.83
N VAL A 227 0.99 -17.17 9.86
CA VAL A 227 -0.23 -17.14 10.69
C VAL A 227 -1.30 -18.10 10.15
N ARG A 228 -1.48 -18.20 8.83
CA ARG A 228 -2.43 -19.15 8.22
C ARG A 228 -2.09 -20.60 8.58
N LYS A 229 -0.80 -20.94 8.64
CA LYS A 229 -0.34 -22.28 9.04
C LYS A 229 -0.51 -22.58 10.53
N MET A 230 -0.68 -21.56 11.37
CA MET A 230 -1.10 -21.76 12.78
C MET A 230 -2.57 -22.21 12.87
N ASP A 231 -3.41 -21.84 11.89
CA ASP A 231 -4.79 -22.33 11.81
C ASP A 231 -4.86 -23.71 11.12
N ASP A 232 -4.33 -23.81 9.90
CA ASP A 232 -4.30 -25.06 9.14
C ASP A 232 -2.88 -25.30 8.60
N THR A 233 -2.21 -26.31 9.14
CA THR A 233 -0.85 -26.70 8.73
C THR A 233 -0.77 -27.08 7.26
N ASN A 234 -1.88 -27.53 6.66
CA ASN A 234 -1.97 -27.90 5.24
C ASN A 234 -2.36 -26.74 4.32
N ALA A 235 -2.53 -25.53 4.87
CA ALA A 235 -2.90 -24.36 4.10
C ALA A 235 -1.89 -24.11 2.95
N PRO A 236 -2.35 -23.95 1.70
CA PRO A 236 -1.47 -23.67 0.58
C PRO A 236 -0.84 -22.28 0.75
N VAL A 237 0.45 -22.16 0.43
CA VAL A 237 1.18 -20.89 0.42
C VAL A 237 0.60 -19.99 -0.66
N ILE A 238 0.21 -18.76 -0.29
CA ILE A 238 -0.36 -17.77 -1.22
C ILE A 238 0.53 -16.55 -1.40
N CYS A 239 1.41 -16.28 -0.44
CA CYS A 239 2.27 -15.11 -0.45
C CYS A 239 3.59 -15.43 -1.13
N GLN A 240 3.96 -14.61 -2.12
CA GLN A 240 5.27 -14.66 -2.76
C GLN A 240 5.98 -13.33 -2.49
N ALA A 241 6.88 -13.33 -1.52
CA ALA A 241 7.66 -12.14 -1.17
C ALA A 241 8.68 -11.82 -2.27
N SER A 242 8.82 -10.53 -2.59
CA SER A 242 9.87 -9.99 -3.46
C SER A 242 10.71 -9.01 -2.66
N ALA A 243 12.02 -9.04 -2.83
CA ALA A 243 12.92 -8.09 -2.19
C ALA A 243 13.11 -6.85 -3.07
N GLY A 244 13.11 -5.68 -2.43
CA GLY A 244 13.51 -4.39 -3.00
C GLY A 244 14.55 -3.73 -2.10
N VAL A 245 15.50 -3.01 -2.68
CA VAL A 245 16.58 -2.33 -1.94
C VAL A 245 16.66 -0.89 -2.41
N HIS A 246 16.78 0.04 -1.45
CA HIS A 246 17.00 1.46 -1.70
C HIS A 246 18.40 1.84 -1.25
N ILE A 247 19.09 2.68 -2.03
CA ILE A 247 20.42 3.20 -1.71
C ILE A 247 20.27 4.71 -1.56
N VAL A 248 20.72 5.25 -0.43
CA VAL A 248 20.73 6.68 -0.16
C VAL A 248 22.15 7.20 -0.34
N MET A 249 22.31 8.20 -1.18
CA MET A 249 23.59 8.88 -1.41
C MET A 249 23.48 10.35 -0.98
N PRO A 250 24.60 10.98 -0.60
CA PRO A 250 24.63 12.42 -0.38
C PRO A 250 24.23 13.19 -1.63
N GLY A 251 23.56 14.34 -1.47
CA GLY A 251 23.04 15.13 -2.60
C GLY A 251 24.08 15.80 -3.51
N TYR A 252 25.37 15.55 -3.28
CA TYR A 252 26.48 16.04 -4.10
C TYR A 252 27.04 14.99 -5.07
N TYR A 253 26.43 13.80 -5.13
CA TYR A 253 26.72 12.74 -6.11
C TYR A 253 25.78 12.77 -7.30
#